data_AF-A0A847PQ07-F1
#
_entry.id   AF-A0A847PQ07-F1
#
_cell.length_a   1.000
_cell.length_b   1.000
_cell.length_c   1.000
_cell.angle_alpha   90.00
_cell.angle_beta   90.00
_cell.angle_gamma   90.00
#
_symmetry.space_group_name_H-M   'P 1'
#
loop_
_entity.id
_entity.type
_entity.pdbx_description
1 polymer ?
#
loop_
_entity_poly.entity_id
_entity_poly.type
_entity_poly.pdbx_seq_one_letter_code
_entity_poly.pdbx_strand_id
1 'polypeptide(L)'
;MYITFSEFIKDIKSSGFDWVKSQAKLSAITFGMLLVGLFIIDIWITPIAWKALIPLIALVIAIIDAVPVFGISITMLPWALILALAGNSDASLSIFGLFIVVLVIKQILEPFVRGKSLGVSPIEEALSAIFGYLIFGSNAIGFIVGPIFYTVGKKVYIKRNPEKFIGQEKKKYFKKFKNNEKVVDITDDIVDVDD
;
A
#
# COMPACT_ATOMS: atom_id res chain seq x y z
N MET A 1 -1.26 21.66 -17.89
CA MET A 1 -2.28 22.64 -18.31
C MET A 1 -3.09 21.92 -19.37
N TYR A 2 -4.33 21.54 -19.07
CA TYR A 2 -5.18 20.77 -20.00
C TYR A 2 -5.75 21.73 -21.04
N ILE A 3 -5.55 21.44 -22.33
CA ILE A 3 -5.91 22.37 -23.42
C ILE A 3 -7.24 21.93 -24.07
N THR A 4 -7.77 20.73 -23.79
CA THR A 4 -9.08 20.27 -24.32
C THR A 4 -9.82 19.34 -23.35
N PHE A 5 -11.16 19.42 -23.29
CA PHE A 5 -12.01 18.58 -22.41
C PHE A 5 -11.83 17.07 -22.66
N SER A 6 -11.53 16.67 -23.90
CA SER A 6 -11.23 15.29 -24.27
C SER A 6 -9.94 14.77 -23.63
N GLU A 7 -8.91 15.60 -23.48
CA GLU A 7 -7.67 15.24 -22.78
C GLU A 7 -7.94 15.04 -21.29
N PHE A 8 -8.74 15.91 -20.68
CA PHE A 8 -9.16 15.79 -19.29
C PHE A 8 -9.91 14.47 -19.00
N ILE A 9 -10.87 14.09 -19.85
CA ILE A 9 -11.60 12.82 -19.71
C ILE A 9 -10.69 11.61 -19.93
N LYS A 10 -9.76 11.70 -20.87
CA LYS A 10 -8.78 10.64 -21.15
C LYS A 10 -7.84 10.43 -19.96
N ASP A 11 -7.41 11.49 -19.31
CA ASP A 11 -6.53 11.45 -18.14
C ASP A 11 -7.25 11.00 -16.86
N ILE A 12 -8.54 11.32 -16.69
CA ILE A 12 -9.37 10.72 -15.63
C ILE A 12 -9.51 9.22 -15.85
N LYS A 13 -9.79 8.79 -17.09
CA LYS A 13 -9.99 7.37 -17.41
C LYS A 13 -8.71 6.57 -17.24
N SER A 14 -7.55 7.08 -17.68
CA SER A 14 -6.26 6.42 -17.50
C SER A 14 -5.88 6.32 -16.02
N SER A 15 -6.04 7.41 -15.26
CA SER A 15 -5.78 7.45 -13.82
C SER A 15 -6.68 6.50 -13.04
N GLY A 16 -7.97 6.44 -13.38
CA GLY A 16 -8.93 5.50 -12.79
C GLY A 16 -8.56 4.05 -13.07
N PHE A 17 -8.12 3.74 -14.30
CA PHE A 17 -7.71 2.39 -14.66
C PHE A 17 -6.44 1.94 -13.93
N ASP A 18 -5.46 2.83 -13.76
CA ASP A 18 -4.26 2.55 -12.98
C ASP A 18 -4.54 2.42 -11.49
N TRP A 19 -5.53 3.16 -10.98
CA TRP A 19 -6.07 2.98 -9.64
C TRP A 19 -6.73 1.61 -9.45
N VAL A 20 -7.60 1.17 -10.38
CA VAL A 20 -8.22 -0.18 -10.33
C VAL A 20 -7.16 -1.28 -10.34
N LYS A 21 -6.14 -1.19 -11.21
CA LYS A 21 -5.02 -2.16 -11.22
C LYS A 21 -4.29 -2.21 -9.89
N SER A 22 -4.08 -1.06 -9.27
CA SER A 22 -3.43 -0.94 -7.97
C SER A 22 -4.28 -1.59 -6.87
N GLN A 23 -5.58 -1.30 -6.87
CA GLN A 23 -6.53 -1.87 -5.92
C GLN A 23 -6.68 -3.40 -6.08
N ALA A 24 -6.67 -3.91 -7.32
CA ALA A 24 -6.70 -5.33 -7.59
C ALA A 24 -5.47 -6.06 -7.04
N LYS A 25 -4.27 -5.48 -7.17
CA LYS A 25 -3.04 -6.04 -6.58
C LYS A 25 -3.14 -6.09 -5.05
N LEU A 26 -3.63 -5.01 -4.45
CA LEU A 26 -3.80 -4.94 -3.00
C LEU A 26 -4.82 -5.95 -2.48
N SER A 27 -5.96 -6.08 -3.17
CA SER A 27 -7.01 -7.08 -2.86
C SER A 27 -6.49 -8.51 -2.98
N ALA A 28 -5.65 -8.82 -3.97
CA ALA A 28 -5.02 -10.14 -4.10
C ALA A 28 -4.09 -10.47 -2.92
N ILE A 29 -3.39 -9.47 -2.38
CA ILE A 29 -2.56 -9.65 -1.18
C ILE A 29 -3.45 -9.86 0.05
N THR A 30 -4.52 -9.06 0.21
CA THR A 30 -5.53 -9.25 1.27
C THR A 30 -6.11 -10.66 1.24
N PHE A 31 -6.47 -11.16 0.05
CA PHE A 31 -6.97 -12.52 -0.14
C PHE A 31 -5.99 -13.58 0.39
N GLY A 32 -4.71 -13.49 0.03
CA GLY A 32 -3.69 -14.41 0.51
C GLY A 32 -3.52 -14.39 2.03
N MET A 33 -3.52 -13.19 2.65
CA MET A 33 -3.44 -13.05 4.10
C MET A 33 -4.65 -13.66 4.81
N LEU A 34 -5.86 -13.42 4.28
CA LEU A 34 -7.09 -13.99 4.83
C LEU A 34 -7.12 -15.51 4.70
N LEU A 35 -6.69 -16.04 3.56
CA LEU A 35 -6.60 -17.47 3.32
C LEU A 35 -5.70 -18.13 4.38
N VAL A 36 -4.46 -17.65 4.50
CA VAL A 36 -3.48 -18.19 5.45
C VAL A 36 -3.97 -18.01 6.90
N GLY A 37 -4.45 -16.83 7.25
CA GLY A 37 -4.93 -16.53 8.60
C GLY A 37 -6.10 -17.40 9.02
N LEU A 38 -7.12 -17.56 8.16
CA LEU A 38 -8.28 -18.40 8.46
C LEU A 38 -7.89 -19.88 8.55
N PHE A 39 -6.98 -20.38 7.71
CA PHE A 39 -6.47 -21.74 7.83
C PHE A 39 -5.69 -21.97 9.13
N ILE A 40 -4.88 -21.00 9.57
CA ILE A 40 -4.16 -21.09 10.84
C ILE A 40 -5.16 -21.17 12.00
N ILE A 41 -6.18 -20.30 12.02
CA ILE A 41 -7.18 -20.31 13.08
C ILE A 41 -7.93 -21.66 13.12
N ASP A 42 -8.36 -22.16 11.96
CA ASP A 42 -9.09 -23.43 11.84
C ASP A 42 -8.28 -24.64 12.33
N ILE A 43 -6.98 -24.67 12.05
CA ILE A 43 -6.12 -25.82 12.40
C ILE A 43 -5.61 -25.74 13.85
N TRP A 44 -5.22 -24.55 14.33
CA TRP A 44 -4.43 -24.41 15.55
C TRP A 44 -5.18 -23.83 16.75
N ILE A 45 -6.22 -23.01 16.53
CA ILE A 45 -6.81 -22.20 17.62
C ILE A 45 -8.25 -22.64 17.91
N THR A 46 -9.12 -22.56 16.90
CA THR A 46 -10.53 -22.93 17.05
C THR A 46 -11.04 -23.44 15.71
N PRO A 47 -11.59 -24.67 15.64
CA PRO A 47 -12.16 -25.17 14.39
C PRO A 47 -13.33 -24.27 14.00
N ILE A 48 -13.19 -23.59 12.86
CA ILE A 48 -14.22 -22.74 12.30
C ILE A 48 -15.03 -23.63 11.34
N ALA A 49 -16.36 -23.56 11.43
CA ALA A 49 -17.22 -24.42 10.62
C ALA A 49 -16.90 -24.31 9.11
N TRP A 50 -16.81 -25.49 8.48
CA TRP A 50 -16.54 -25.74 7.05
C TRP A 50 -15.19 -25.27 6.51
N LYS A 51 -14.13 -26.03 6.83
CA LYS A 51 -12.79 -25.94 6.20
C LYS A 51 -12.81 -25.82 4.66
N ALA A 52 -13.77 -26.49 4.01
CA ALA A 52 -13.94 -26.43 2.56
C ALA A 52 -14.43 -25.05 2.04
N LEU A 53 -15.08 -24.24 2.89
CA LEU A 53 -15.55 -22.89 2.53
C LEU A 53 -14.54 -21.79 2.83
N ILE A 54 -13.44 -22.06 3.53
CA ILE A 54 -12.41 -21.04 3.87
C ILE A 54 -11.93 -20.26 2.62
N PRO A 55 -11.58 -20.90 1.49
CA PRO A 55 -11.16 -20.16 0.30
C PRO A 55 -12.26 -19.27 -0.29
N LEU A 56 -13.51 -19.73 -0.24
CA LEU A 56 -14.66 -18.98 -0.74
C LEU A 56 -14.93 -17.76 0.14
N ILE A 57 -14.87 -17.91 1.47
CA ILE A 57 -15.05 -16.82 2.43
C ILE A 57 -13.95 -15.78 2.26
N ALA A 58 -12.69 -16.20 2.19
CA ALA A 58 -11.56 -15.30 1.96
C ALA A 58 -11.72 -14.52 0.63
N LEU A 59 -12.20 -15.19 -0.42
CA LEU A 59 -12.42 -14.59 -1.73
C LEU A 59 -13.53 -13.54 -1.68
N VAL A 60 -14.66 -13.84 -1.04
CA VAL A 60 -15.77 -12.90 -0.87
C VAL A 60 -15.31 -11.66 -0.09
N ILE A 61 -14.58 -11.85 1.02
CA ILE A 61 -14.04 -10.72 1.80
C ILE A 61 -13.08 -9.90 0.94
N ALA A 62 -12.19 -10.53 0.16
CA ALA A 62 -11.25 -9.82 -0.70
C ALA A 62 -11.93 -9.03 -1.83
N ILE A 63 -13.04 -9.56 -2.38
CA ILE A 63 -13.87 -8.86 -3.37
C ILE A 63 -14.56 -7.65 -2.71
N ILE A 64 -15.13 -7.80 -1.53
CA ILE A 64 -15.72 -6.69 -0.78
C ILE A 64 -14.64 -5.65 -0.44
N ASP A 65 -13.44 -6.09 -0.08
CA ASP A 65 -12.30 -5.24 0.24
C ASP A 65 -11.71 -4.49 -0.96
N ALA A 66 -11.93 -5.00 -2.19
CA ALA A 66 -11.63 -4.27 -3.40
C ALA A 66 -12.46 -2.98 -3.51
N VAL A 67 -13.61 -2.92 -2.80
CA VAL A 67 -14.39 -1.70 -2.61
C VAL A 67 -13.74 -0.82 -1.53
N PRO A 68 -13.18 0.34 -1.88
CA PRO A 68 -12.36 1.15 -0.96
C PRO A 68 -13.14 1.70 0.23
N VAL A 69 -14.45 1.94 0.04
CA VAL A 69 -15.31 2.61 1.01
C VAL A 69 -15.56 1.73 2.25
N PHE A 70 -15.64 0.42 2.08
CA PHE A 70 -16.09 -0.50 3.13
C PHE A 70 -14.97 -1.34 3.74
N GLY A 71 -13.98 -1.72 2.93
CA GLY A 71 -12.79 -2.48 3.35
C GLY A 71 -13.11 -3.81 4.04
N ILE A 72 -12.07 -4.46 4.59
CA ILE A 72 -12.21 -5.70 5.37
C ILE A 72 -13.09 -5.55 6.63
N SER A 73 -13.23 -4.33 7.14
CA SER A 73 -13.93 -4.01 8.39
C SER A 73 -15.42 -4.35 8.33
N ILE A 74 -16.06 -4.17 7.18
CA ILE A 74 -17.50 -4.43 7.05
C ILE A 74 -17.84 -5.91 7.20
N THR A 75 -16.88 -6.81 6.95
CA THR A 75 -17.11 -8.26 7.02
C THR A 75 -16.54 -8.86 8.29
N MET A 76 -15.28 -8.56 8.62
CA MET A 76 -14.63 -9.20 9.76
C MET A 76 -15.12 -8.70 11.12
N LEU A 77 -15.44 -7.40 11.24
CA LEU A 77 -15.86 -6.82 12.52
C LEU A 77 -17.24 -7.35 12.96
N PRO A 78 -18.28 -7.40 12.09
CA PRO A 78 -19.55 -8.03 12.45
C PRO A 78 -19.39 -9.52 12.73
N TRP A 79 -18.52 -10.23 12.00
CA TRP A 79 -18.31 -11.66 12.23
C TRP A 79 -17.70 -11.94 13.60
N ALA A 80 -16.66 -11.20 13.98
CA ALA A 80 -16.08 -11.29 15.32
C ALA A 80 -17.11 -10.99 16.42
N LEU A 81 -17.96 -9.98 16.20
CA LEU A 81 -19.03 -9.61 17.14
C LEU A 81 -20.09 -10.69 17.27
N ILE A 82 -20.56 -11.28 16.15
CA ILE A 82 -21.53 -12.37 16.16
C ILE A 82 -20.97 -13.57 16.94
N LEU A 83 -19.69 -13.90 16.77
CA LEU A 83 -19.04 -14.99 17.51
C LEU A 83 -18.95 -14.70 19.01
N ALA A 84 -18.64 -13.45 19.39
CA ALA A 84 -18.63 -13.03 20.80
C ALA A 84 -20.02 -13.18 21.42
N LEU A 85 -21.06 -12.71 20.72
CA LEU A 85 -22.45 -12.81 21.18
C LEU A 85 -22.96 -14.25 21.21
N ALA A 86 -22.44 -15.13 20.36
CA ALA A 86 -22.73 -16.56 20.38
C ALA A 86 -22.02 -17.32 21.52
N GLY A 87 -21.22 -16.64 22.35
CA GLY A 87 -20.48 -17.24 23.46
C GLY A 87 -19.19 -17.94 23.05
N ASN A 88 -18.77 -17.84 21.79
CA ASN A 88 -17.50 -18.40 21.30
C ASN A 88 -16.39 -17.34 21.37
N SER A 89 -15.84 -17.15 22.57
CA SER A 89 -14.80 -16.16 22.84
C SER A 89 -13.51 -16.44 22.08
N ASP A 90 -13.10 -17.71 21.95
CA ASP A 90 -11.85 -18.08 21.30
C ASP A 90 -11.88 -17.79 19.79
N ALA A 91 -12.98 -18.16 19.11
CA ALA A 91 -13.16 -17.85 17.68
C ALA A 91 -13.29 -16.34 17.45
N SER A 92 -14.02 -15.64 18.33
CA SER A 92 -14.18 -14.18 18.23
C SER A 92 -12.84 -13.46 18.33
N LEU A 93 -12.03 -13.80 19.34
CA LEU A 93 -10.72 -13.18 19.56
C LEU A 93 -9.76 -13.49 18.42
N SER A 94 -9.80 -14.71 17.89
CA SER A 94 -8.96 -15.13 16.76
C SER A 94 -9.29 -14.38 15.48
N ILE A 95 -10.58 -14.25 15.13
CA ILE A 95 -11.00 -13.48 13.95
C ILE A 95 -10.72 -11.99 14.13
N PHE A 96 -10.95 -11.45 15.33
CA PHE A 96 -10.63 -10.06 15.63
C PHE A 96 -9.11 -9.78 15.54
N GLY A 97 -8.28 -10.69 16.04
CA GLY A 97 -6.83 -10.62 15.92
C GLY A 97 -6.37 -10.63 14.46
N LEU A 98 -6.92 -11.56 13.66
CA LEU A 98 -6.65 -11.60 12.21
C LEU A 98 -7.08 -10.31 11.51
N PHE A 99 -8.24 -9.76 11.86
CA PHE A 99 -8.72 -8.48 11.34
C PHE A 99 -7.70 -7.36 11.60
N ILE A 100 -7.18 -7.23 12.83
CA ILE A 100 -6.17 -6.21 13.17
C ILE A 100 -4.89 -6.42 12.37
N VAL A 101 -4.39 -7.66 12.26
CA VAL A 101 -3.16 -7.96 11.50
C VAL A 101 -3.32 -7.59 10.03
N VAL A 102 -4.42 -8.03 9.39
CA VAL A 102 -4.69 -7.74 7.98
C VAL A 102 -4.88 -6.23 7.77
N LEU A 103 -5.57 -5.55 8.69
CA LEU A 103 -5.76 -4.09 8.65
C LEU A 103 -4.42 -3.36 8.65
N VAL A 104 -3.53 -3.68 9.59
CA VAL A 104 -2.21 -3.03 9.73
C VAL A 104 -1.35 -3.28 8.50
N ILE A 105 -1.27 -4.53 8.03
CA ILE A 105 -0.47 -4.86 6.84
C ILE A 105 -1.03 -4.15 5.60
N LYS A 106 -2.35 -4.13 5.42
CA LYS A 106 -2.98 -3.44 4.29
C LYS A 106 -2.68 -1.94 4.29
N GLN A 107 -2.75 -1.32 5.47
CA GLN A 107 -2.45 0.10 5.67
C GLN A 107 -0.99 0.44 5.35
N ILE A 108 -0.06 -0.48 5.61
CA ILE A 108 1.34 -0.35 5.20
C ILE A 108 1.49 -0.55 3.69
N LEU A 109 0.81 -1.52 3.09
CA LEU A 109 0.93 -1.84 1.67
C LEU A 109 0.26 -0.82 0.73
N GLU A 110 -0.81 -0.17 1.19
CA GLU A 110 -1.53 0.86 0.44
C GLU A 110 -0.63 1.98 -0.13
N PRO A 111 0.24 2.65 0.66
CA PRO A 111 1.14 3.68 0.14
C PRO A 111 2.20 3.14 -0.82
N PHE A 112 2.67 1.90 -0.64
CA PHE A 112 3.61 1.26 -1.57
C PHE A 112 2.98 0.99 -2.93
N VAL A 113 1.75 0.48 -2.92
CA VAL A 113 1.02 0.16 -4.16
C VAL A 113 0.59 1.43 -4.90
N ARG A 114 0.27 2.51 -4.19
CA ARG A 114 -0.13 3.81 -4.76
C ARG A 114 1.03 4.78 -5.03
N GLY A 115 2.27 4.38 -4.75
CA GLY A 115 3.44 5.25 -4.56
C GLY A 115 4.03 5.97 -5.77
N LYS A 116 3.23 6.54 -6.68
CA LYS A 116 3.72 7.41 -7.77
C LYS A 116 3.16 8.85 -7.80
N SER A 117 2.22 9.23 -6.94
CA SER A 117 1.46 10.47 -7.17
C SER A 117 1.76 11.65 -6.22
N LEU A 118 2.59 11.50 -5.18
CA LEU A 118 2.72 12.55 -4.14
C LEU A 118 4.09 13.25 -4.04
N GLY A 119 5.11 12.85 -4.81
CA GLY A 119 6.45 13.48 -4.75
C GLY A 119 7.19 13.24 -3.42
N VAL A 120 6.69 12.30 -2.62
CA VAL A 120 7.25 11.83 -1.35
C VAL A 120 7.65 10.37 -1.56
N SER A 121 8.79 9.92 -1.01
CA SER A 121 9.19 8.53 -1.23
C SER A 121 8.19 7.62 -0.48
N PRO A 122 7.72 6.50 -1.07
CA PRO A 122 6.72 5.63 -0.43
C PRO A 122 7.14 5.13 0.96
N ILE A 123 8.45 5.04 1.19
CA ILE A 123 9.06 4.67 2.47
C ILE A 123 8.84 5.78 3.51
N GLU A 124 8.99 7.06 3.14
CA GLU A 124 8.77 8.19 4.05
C GLU A 124 7.30 8.29 4.48
N GLU A 125 6.39 8.02 3.56
CA GLU A 125 4.95 8.11 3.81
C GLU A 125 4.46 6.96 4.71
N ALA A 126 4.99 5.74 4.50
CA ALA A 126 4.75 4.60 5.38
C ALA A 126 5.35 4.81 6.78
N LEU A 127 6.59 5.31 6.87
CA LEU A 127 7.22 5.65 8.15
C LEU A 127 6.40 6.70 8.90
N SER A 128 5.92 7.73 8.20
CA SER A 128 5.09 8.76 8.81
C SER A 128 3.76 8.23 9.35
N ALA A 129 3.17 7.22 8.70
CA ALA A 129 1.96 6.57 9.20
C ALA A 129 2.23 5.80 10.49
N ILE A 130 3.36 5.08 10.55
CA ILE A 130 3.82 4.35 11.73
C ILE A 130 4.15 5.32 12.87
N PHE A 131 4.88 6.40 12.60
CA PHE A 131 5.18 7.42 13.60
C PHE A 131 3.92 8.16 14.06
N GLY A 132 2.99 8.47 13.16
CA GLY A 132 1.70 9.05 13.51
C GLY A 132 0.89 8.15 14.44
N TYR A 133 0.88 6.84 14.18
CA TYR A 133 0.29 5.85 15.08
C TYR A 133 0.98 5.82 16.45
N LEU A 134 2.32 5.86 16.49
CA LEU A 134 3.09 5.84 17.74
C LEU A 134 2.88 7.09 18.60
N ILE A 135 2.70 8.26 18.00
CA ILE A 135 2.60 9.56 18.71
C ILE A 135 1.18 9.84 19.20
N PHE A 136 0.15 9.48 18.42
CA PHE A 136 -1.25 9.81 18.75
C PHE A 136 -1.99 8.69 19.51
N GLY A 137 -1.28 7.63 19.91
CA GLY A 137 -1.87 6.47 20.59
C GLY A 137 -2.72 5.60 19.65
N SER A 138 -3.16 4.44 20.16
CA SER A 138 -3.85 3.35 19.44
C SER A 138 -5.18 3.70 18.76
N ASN A 139 -5.50 4.99 18.58
CA ASN A 139 -6.65 5.45 17.82
C ASN A 139 -6.27 5.50 16.33
N ALA A 140 -7.12 4.91 15.47
CA ALA A 140 -6.93 4.85 14.01
C ALA A 140 -6.69 6.22 13.34
N ILE A 141 -7.00 7.31 14.04
CA ILE A 141 -6.75 8.70 13.65
C ILE A 141 -5.26 8.96 13.43
N GLY A 142 -4.37 8.41 14.26
CA GLY A 142 -2.91 8.64 14.14
C GLY A 142 -2.33 8.14 12.81
N PHE A 143 -2.89 7.06 12.28
CA PHE A 143 -2.45 6.47 11.01
C PHE A 143 -2.80 7.36 9.81
N ILE A 144 -3.95 8.04 9.85
CA ILE A 144 -4.39 8.95 8.79
C ILE A 144 -3.71 10.32 8.94
N VAL A 145 -3.59 10.81 10.17
CA VAL A 145 -3.06 12.14 10.48
C VAL A 145 -1.56 12.22 10.21
N GLY A 146 -0.78 11.19 10.53
CA GLY A 146 0.67 11.16 10.32
C GLY A 146 1.10 11.52 8.89
N PRO A 147 0.69 10.74 7.87
CA PRO A 147 1.07 10.98 6.48
C PRO A 147 0.60 12.33 5.96
N ILE A 148 -0.59 12.78 6.36
CA ILE A 148 -1.13 14.09 5.97
C ILE A 148 -0.23 15.21 6.50
N PHE A 149 0.12 15.18 7.79
CA PHE A 149 1.00 16.18 8.39
C PHE A 149 2.39 16.17 7.76
N TYR A 150 2.97 15.00 7.51
CA TYR A 150 4.29 14.89 6.89
C TYR A 150 4.30 15.40 5.46
N THR A 151 3.31 15.00 4.64
CA THR A 151 3.22 15.43 3.24
C THR A 151 2.96 16.93 3.12
N VAL A 152 2.14 17.52 3.99
CA VAL A 152 1.93 18.97 4.06
C VAL A 152 3.21 19.68 4.52
N GLY A 153 3.84 19.21 5.61
CA GLY A 153 5.07 19.79 6.15
C GLY A 153 6.22 19.76 5.14
N LYS A 154 6.40 18.64 4.43
CA LYS A 154 7.40 18.50 3.39
C LYS A 154 7.16 19.47 2.22
N LYS A 155 5.91 19.60 1.77
CA LYS A 155 5.55 20.59 0.72
C LYS A 155 5.84 22.03 1.15
N VAL A 156 5.56 22.38 2.40
CA VAL A 156 5.86 23.71 2.96
C VAL A 156 7.36 23.93 3.07
N TYR A 157 8.12 22.93 3.55
CA TYR A 157 9.57 23.02 3.67
C TYR A 157 10.27 23.18 2.31
N ILE A 158 9.84 22.43 1.30
CA ILE A 158 10.33 22.55 -0.09
C ILE A 158 10.03 23.93 -0.66
N LYS A 159 8.80 24.44 -0.46
CA LYS A 159 8.41 25.78 -0.92
C LYS A 159 9.25 26.89 -0.27
N ARG A 160 9.73 26.68 0.95
CA ARG A 160 10.49 27.69 1.73
C ARG A 160 11.99 27.69 1.45
N ASN A 161 12.60 26.58 1.04
CA ASN A 161 14.03 26.49 0.68
C ASN A 161 14.25 25.74 -0.66
N PRO A 162 13.83 26.34 -1.79
CA PRO A 162 13.90 25.67 -3.09
C PRO A 162 15.33 25.39 -3.57
N GLU A 163 16.32 26.24 -3.26
CA GLU A 163 17.70 26.07 -3.74
C GLU A 163 18.39 24.78 -3.23
N LYS A 164 18.10 24.36 -2.00
CA LYS A 164 18.68 23.14 -1.42
C LYS A 164 18.12 21.87 -2.07
N PHE A 165 16.83 21.87 -2.42
CA PHE A 165 16.18 20.72 -3.07
C PHE A 165 16.64 20.54 -4.51
N ILE A 166 16.74 21.62 -5.29
CA ILE A 166 17.26 21.58 -6.66
C ILE A 166 18.71 21.07 -6.67
N GLY A 167 19.54 21.49 -5.70
CA GLY A 167 20.91 21.00 -5.56
C GLY A 167 21.02 19.50 -5.23
N GLN A 168 20.13 18.98 -4.38
CA GLN A 168 20.06 17.55 -4.06
C GLN A 168 19.60 16.70 -5.25
N GLU A 169 18.53 17.13 -5.93
CA GLU A 169 18.02 16.49 -7.14
C GLU A 169 19.11 16.45 -8.23
N LYS A 170 19.74 17.60 -8.54
CA LYS A 170 20.87 17.65 -9.50
C LYS A 170 21.97 16.66 -9.13
N LYS A 171 22.43 16.62 -7.87
CA LYS A 171 23.45 15.65 -7.45
C LYS A 171 23.02 14.20 -7.68
N LYS A 172 21.75 13.86 -7.44
CA LYS A 172 21.21 12.51 -7.65
C LYS A 172 21.12 12.17 -9.14
N TYR A 173 20.70 13.11 -9.99
CA TYR A 173 20.71 12.97 -11.45
C TYR A 173 22.13 12.76 -11.99
N PHE A 174 23.08 13.61 -11.60
CA PHE A 174 24.48 13.49 -12.03
C PHE A 174 25.14 12.20 -11.53
N LYS A 175 24.83 11.76 -10.31
CA LYS A 175 25.33 10.47 -9.80
C LYS A 175 24.78 9.29 -10.59
N LYS A 176 23.51 9.32 -11.01
CA LYS A 176 22.91 8.29 -11.86
C LYS A 176 23.49 8.30 -13.27
N PHE A 177 23.73 9.48 -13.85
CA PHE A 177 24.39 9.63 -15.15
C PHE A 177 25.81 9.06 -15.12
N LYS A 178 26.62 9.45 -14.12
CA LYS A 178 27.99 8.97 -13.94
C LYS A 178 28.08 7.44 -13.72
N ASN A 179 27.06 6.83 -13.14
CA ASN A 179 27.00 5.37 -12.97
C ASN A 179 26.61 4.64 -14.26
N ASN A 180 25.84 5.27 -15.14
CA ASN A 180 25.43 4.71 -16.43
C ASN A 180 26.44 4.99 -17.55
N GLU A 181 27.25 6.04 -17.43
CA GLU A 181 28.32 6.39 -18.38
C GLU A 181 29.47 5.36 -18.34
N LYS A 182 29.70 4.71 -17.19
CA LYS A 182 30.66 3.59 -17.07
C LYS A 182 30.30 2.32 -17.86
N VAL A 183 29.12 2.25 -18.48
CA VAL A 183 28.65 1.08 -19.26
C VAL A 183 28.70 1.37 -20.77
N VAL A 184 29.05 2.58 -21.19
CA VAL A 184 29.18 2.97 -22.60
C VAL A 184 30.63 3.35 -22.88
N ASP A 185 31.53 2.39 -22.70
CA ASP A 185 32.84 2.40 -23.35
C ASP A 185 32.79 1.35 -24.45
N ILE A 186 32.20 1.72 -25.60
CA ILE A 186 32.19 0.91 -26.83
C ILE A 186 33.24 1.48 -27.80
N THR A 187 34.36 1.97 -27.26
CA THR A 187 35.44 2.57 -28.04
C THR A 187 36.70 1.71 -28.12
N ASP A 188 36.64 0.46 -27.62
CA ASP A 188 37.71 -0.55 -27.79
C ASP A 188 37.43 -1.55 -28.93
N ASP A 189 36.29 -1.50 -29.62
CA ASP A 189 35.94 -2.44 -30.72
C ASP A 189 36.17 -1.88 -32.15
N ILE A 190 36.91 -0.78 -32.31
CA ILE A 190 37.30 -0.26 -33.64
C ILE A 190 38.81 0.06 -33.69
N VAL A 191 39.66 -0.88 -33.32
CA VAL A 191 41.06 -0.94 -33.78
C VAL A 191 41.43 -2.42 -33.88
N ASP A 192 41.33 -2.99 -35.08
CA ASP A 192 42.07 -4.16 -35.60
C ASP A 192 41.22 -4.96 -36.60
N VAL A 193 41.07 -4.44 -37.82
CA VAL A 193 41.03 -5.26 -39.05
C VAL A 193 41.61 -4.43 -40.19
N ASP A 194 42.93 -4.22 -40.18
CA ASP A 194 43.74 -4.06 -41.39
C ASP A 194 44.60 -5.34 -41.48
N ASP A 195 44.20 -6.25 -42.36
CA ASP A 195 45.03 -7.22 -43.14
C ASP A 195 44.12 -8.20 -43.92
#